data_AF-A0A800ARI7-F1
#
_entry.id   AF-A0A800ARI7-F1
#
_cell.length_a   1.000
_cell.length_b   1.000
_cell.length_c   1.000
_cell.angle_alpha   90.00
_cell.angle_beta   90.00
_cell.angle_gamma   90.00
#
_symmetry.space_group_name_H-M   'P 1'
#
loop_
_entity.id
_entity.type
_entity.pdbx_description
1 polymer ?
#
loop_
_entity_poly.entity_id
_entity_poly.type
_entity_poly.pdbx_seq_one_letter_code
_entity_poly.pdbx_strand_id
1 'polypeptide(L)'
;MRRKGSSLIVVYLVAVVLTVLSSSFGLKIISERNLGERNKYILQALYLAEAGLDRGLVWLRDQPSPPSGTVPISPSQLQNVELEIGSFSVTIDPYDNNPQSYLNRYRIISTGEVEGIQRELTLDVMMDIFARYAYFTDDEHLRWGRWKIPVWFTGGDHINGPTQTNSHLHIYEDPVFDGEVKTADDFMYYYHDGYIYSYPPGFPTTDNPHFNQGIILGEDVLNMPSKALDLRTAAVHGGLHLEGNTTIVLKDDGTMLITNAQKGWNEENISLPSNGALFVTGGNVYIKGILKGQLSIGTNKDIVIIDDILYADDPRNNPQSTDTLGLIAEKDVVIDKDAPYNLEIHASIMALGDSFVVENWWQGPPKGTLTVLGGIIQKERGPVGTFNGSTGEKLSGYSKNYIYDTRLLNQQHPPYYPSTGDYVVVLWKENT
;
A
#
# COMPACT_ATOMS: atom_id res chain seq x y z
N MET A 1 7.11 -57.61 75.95
CA MET A 1 6.70 -58.09 74.61
C MET A 1 5.92 -57.10 73.73
N ARG A 2 5.53 -55.89 74.17
CA ARG A 2 4.71 -54.94 73.37
C ARG A 2 5.44 -54.10 72.30
N ARG A 3 6.77 -53.97 72.31
CA ARG A 3 7.52 -53.08 71.36
C ARG A 3 7.73 -53.64 69.94
N LYS A 4 7.69 -54.97 69.75
CA LYS A 4 7.91 -55.58 68.41
C LYS A 4 6.66 -55.54 67.51
N GLY A 5 5.46 -55.54 68.09
CA GLY A 5 4.20 -55.43 67.34
C GLY A 5 3.94 -54.02 66.79
N SER A 6 4.32 -52.97 67.55
CA SER A 6 4.20 -51.58 67.10
C SER A 6 5.13 -51.24 65.94
N SER A 7 6.35 -51.80 65.92
CA SER A 7 7.31 -51.60 64.83
C SER A 7 6.82 -52.20 63.51
N LEU A 8 6.19 -53.38 63.55
CA LEU A 8 5.66 -54.04 62.35
C LEU A 8 4.47 -53.26 61.76
N ILE A 9 3.60 -52.72 62.61
CA ILE A 9 2.48 -51.86 62.20
C ILE A 9 3.01 -50.58 61.56
N VAL A 10 4.01 -49.92 62.16
CA VAL A 10 4.62 -48.69 61.59
C VAL A 10 5.28 -48.97 60.25
N VAL A 11 6.04 -50.06 60.11
CA VAL A 11 6.67 -50.44 58.83
C VAL A 11 5.62 -50.74 57.76
N TYR A 12 4.54 -51.43 58.11
CA TYR A 12 3.43 -51.69 57.18
C TYR A 12 2.72 -50.41 56.77
N LEU A 13 2.48 -49.50 57.71
CA LEU A 13 1.83 -48.21 57.46
C LEU A 13 2.70 -47.32 56.56
N VAL A 14 4.02 -47.30 56.79
CA VAL A 14 4.99 -46.63 55.92
C VAL A 14 5.03 -47.27 54.53
N ALA A 15 5.00 -48.60 54.44
CA ALA A 15 4.97 -49.30 53.15
C ALA A 15 3.70 -48.97 52.35
N VAL A 16 2.53 -48.93 53.00
CA VAL A 16 1.25 -48.55 52.38
C VAL A 16 1.27 -47.08 51.92
N VAL A 17 1.82 -46.17 52.73
CA VAL A 17 1.94 -44.77 52.35
C VAL A 17 2.89 -44.62 51.15
N LEU A 18 4.01 -45.35 51.13
CA LEU A 18 4.96 -45.33 50.01
C LEU A 18 4.37 -45.91 48.73
N THR A 19 3.58 -46.99 48.79
CA THR A 19 2.94 -47.53 47.59
C THR A 19 1.87 -46.59 47.04
N VAL A 20 1.05 -45.99 47.91
CA VAL A 20 0.07 -44.97 47.51
C VAL A 20 0.75 -43.76 46.88
N LEU A 21 1.84 -43.27 47.47
CA LEU A 21 2.63 -42.16 46.92
C LEU A 21 3.23 -42.54 45.57
N SER A 22 3.88 -43.70 45.44
CA SER A 22 4.46 -44.16 44.17
C SER A 22 3.41 -44.30 43.06
N SER A 23 2.23 -44.84 43.37
CA SER A 23 1.12 -44.92 42.42
C SER A 23 0.60 -43.53 42.03
N SER A 24 0.48 -42.60 42.99
CA SER A 24 0.06 -41.22 42.73
C SER A 24 1.07 -40.46 41.87
N PHE A 25 2.37 -40.59 42.15
CA PHE A 25 3.43 -40.01 41.33
C PHE A 25 3.46 -40.61 39.91
N GLY A 26 3.26 -41.93 39.78
CA GLY A 26 3.16 -42.59 38.47
C GLY A 26 2.01 -42.04 37.63
N LEU A 27 0.82 -41.90 38.23
CA LEU A 27 -0.35 -41.31 37.55
C LEU A 27 -0.11 -39.86 37.16
N LYS A 28 0.53 -39.06 38.03
CA LYS A 28 0.87 -37.66 37.74
C LYS A 28 1.84 -37.56 36.55
N ILE A 29 2.88 -38.38 36.49
CA ILE A 29 3.86 -38.39 35.39
C ILE A 29 3.19 -38.77 34.06
N ILE A 30 2.30 -39.77 34.06
CA ILE A 30 1.54 -40.15 32.85
C ILE A 30 0.64 -38.99 32.42
N SER A 31 -0.04 -38.35 33.37
CA SER A 31 -0.88 -37.18 33.09
C SER A 31 -0.07 -36.01 32.51
N GLU A 32 1.09 -35.69 33.09
CA GLU A 32 1.96 -34.61 32.61
C GLU A 32 2.51 -34.92 31.22
N ARG A 33 2.88 -36.18 30.95
CA ARG A 33 3.33 -36.61 29.63
C ARG A 33 2.21 -36.49 28.59
N ASN A 34 1.00 -36.98 28.89
CA ASN A 34 -0.14 -36.90 27.98
C ASN A 34 -0.54 -35.44 27.71
N LEU A 35 -0.47 -34.57 28.74
CA LEU A 35 -0.66 -33.13 28.57
C LEU A 35 0.43 -32.51 27.68
N GLY A 36 1.69 -32.92 27.86
CA GLY A 36 2.80 -32.47 27.03
C GLY A 36 2.66 -32.88 25.56
N GLU A 37 2.32 -34.15 25.29
CA GLU A 37 2.09 -34.66 23.93
C GLU A 37 0.88 -33.95 23.28
N ARG A 38 -0.22 -33.77 24.02
CA ARG A 38 -1.39 -33.02 23.54
C ARG A 38 -1.04 -31.55 23.24
N ASN A 39 -0.28 -30.89 24.10
CA ASN A 39 0.16 -29.50 23.87
C ASN A 39 1.07 -29.40 22.64
N LYS A 40 1.95 -30.39 22.43
CA LYS A 40 2.78 -30.47 21.23
C LYS A 40 1.91 -30.56 19.97
N TYR A 41 0.93 -31.46 19.93
CA TYR A 41 0.03 -31.61 18.79
C TYR A 41 -0.84 -30.37 18.55
N ILE A 42 -1.28 -29.69 19.61
CA ILE A 42 -1.98 -28.40 19.52
C ILE A 42 -1.10 -27.36 18.80
N LEU A 43 0.17 -27.22 19.20
CA LEU A 43 1.09 -26.26 18.56
C LEU A 43 1.39 -26.65 17.12
N GLN A 44 1.54 -27.95 16.83
CA GLN A 44 1.76 -28.43 15.47
C GLN A 44 0.56 -28.16 14.56
N ALA A 45 -0.67 -28.40 15.04
CA ALA A 45 -1.89 -28.07 14.31
C ALA A 45 -2.02 -26.56 14.07
N LEU A 46 -1.62 -25.72 15.04
CA LEU A 46 -1.57 -24.26 14.89
C LEU A 46 -0.61 -23.85 13.76
N TYR A 47 0.63 -24.36 13.76
CA TYR A 47 1.59 -24.05 12.70
C TYR A 47 1.14 -24.54 11.30
N LEU A 48 0.44 -25.68 11.24
CA LEU A 48 -0.16 -26.15 9.99
C LEU A 48 -1.27 -25.21 9.50
N ALA A 49 -2.11 -24.70 10.41
CA ALA A 49 -3.12 -23.72 10.07
C ALA A 49 -2.49 -22.40 9.59
N GLU A 50 -1.40 -21.93 10.22
CA GLU A 50 -0.65 -20.75 9.76
C GLU A 50 -0.10 -20.94 8.34
N ALA A 51 0.55 -22.08 8.09
CA ALA A 51 1.05 -22.42 6.76
C ALA A 51 -0.10 -22.45 5.72
N GLY A 52 -1.28 -22.92 6.12
CA GLY A 52 -2.46 -22.91 5.26
C GLY A 52 -3.00 -21.51 4.98
N LEU A 53 -2.96 -20.57 5.94
CA LEU A 53 -3.29 -19.17 5.69
C LEU A 53 -2.37 -18.56 4.64
N ASP A 54 -1.06 -18.74 4.79
CA ASP A 54 -0.05 -18.22 3.83
C ASP A 54 -0.27 -18.79 2.43
N ARG A 55 -0.52 -20.11 2.34
CA ARG A 55 -0.84 -20.77 1.06
C ARG A 55 -2.15 -20.30 0.46
N GLY A 56 -3.14 -20.00 1.29
CA GLY A 56 -4.42 -19.40 0.88
C GLY A 56 -4.24 -18.00 0.30
N LEU A 57 -3.40 -17.19 0.93
CA LEU A 57 -3.08 -15.83 0.46
C LEU A 57 -2.33 -15.87 -0.87
N VAL A 58 -1.32 -16.74 -1.00
CA VAL A 58 -0.61 -16.96 -2.28
C VAL A 58 -1.58 -17.41 -3.37
N TRP A 59 -2.47 -18.35 -3.07
CA TRP A 59 -3.48 -18.78 -4.05
C TRP A 59 -4.36 -17.63 -4.52
N LEU A 60 -4.76 -16.73 -3.60
CA LEU A 60 -5.58 -15.56 -3.92
C LEU A 60 -4.83 -14.57 -4.83
N ARG A 61 -3.52 -14.38 -4.59
CA ARG A 61 -2.61 -13.56 -5.42
C ARG A 61 -2.41 -14.14 -6.82
N ASP A 62 -2.36 -15.46 -6.93
CA ASP A 62 -2.16 -16.16 -8.21
C ASP A 62 -3.42 -16.15 -9.11
N GLN A 63 -4.57 -15.66 -8.62
CA GLN A 63 -5.77 -15.59 -9.44
C GLN A 63 -5.63 -14.54 -10.55
N PRO A 64 -6.02 -14.84 -11.80
CA PRO A 64 -5.99 -13.87 -12.90
C PRO A 64 -6.81 -12.60 -12.65
N SER A 65 -7.84 -12.72 -11.81
CA SER A 65 -8.64 -11.63 -11.30
C SER A 65 -9.17 -12.00 -9.92
N PRO A 66 -9.37 -11.03 -9.01
CA PRO A 66 -9.97 -11.27 -7.71
C PRO A 66 -11.32 -12.00 -7.84
N PRO A 67 -11.59 -13.08 -7.10
CA PRO A 67 -12.87 -13.77 -7.16
C PRO A 67 -14.04 -12.84 -6.78
N SER A 68 -15.00 -12.66 -7.68
CA SER A 68 -16.10 -11.68 -7.54
C SER A 68 -17.39 -12.23 -6.92
N GLY A 69 -17.43 -13.52 -6.59
CA GLY A 69 -18.59 -14.16 -5.96
C GLY A 69 -18.70 -13.85 -4.47
N THR A 70 -19.76 -14.33 -3.83
CA THR A 70 -19.98 -14.32 -2.37
C THR A 70 -20.02 -15.73 -1.78
N VAL A 71 -19.71 -16.74 -2.60
CA VAL A 71 -19.76 -18.15 -2.19
C VAL A 71 -18.38 -18.56 -1.72
N PRO A 72 -18.25 -19.19 -0.54
CA PRO A 72 -16.98 -19.74 -0.08
C PRO A 72 -16.36 -20.70 -1.11
N ILE A 73 -15.08 -20.50 -1.37
CA ILE A 73 -14.27 -21.25 -2.32
C ILE A 73 -13.34 -22.16 -1.52
N SER A 74 -13.36 -23.46 -1.82
CA SER A 74 -12.41 -24.42 -1.26
C SER A 74 -11.49 -24.91 -2.38
N PRO A 75 -10.33 -24.27 -2.62
CA PRO A 75 -9.44 -24.65 -3.71
C PRO A 75 -9.00 -26.10 -3.53
N SER A 76 -9.21 -26.94 -4.55
CA SER A 76 -8.94 -28.38 -4.48
C SER A 76 -7.49 -28.70 -4.14
N GLN A 77 -6.55 -27.87 -4.60
CA GLN A 77 -5.11 -27.98 -4.31
C GLN A 77 -4.73 -27.60 -2.86
N LEU A 78 -5.65 -26.99 -2.11
CA LEU A 78 -5.47 -26.59 -0.71
C LEU A 78 -6.41 -27.36 0.23
N GLN A 79 -6.90 -28.54 -0.19
CA GLN A 79 -7.68 -29.43 0.67
C GLN A 79 -6.84 -30.64 1.10
N ASN A 80 -6.81 -30.91 2.40
CA ASN A 80 -6.07 -32.03 3.01
C ASN A 80 -4.62 -32.12 2.52
N VAL A 81 -3.92 -30.98 2.46
CA VAL A 81 -2.53 -30.93 2.03
C VAL A 81 -1.68 -31.53 3.14
N GLU A 82 -1.10 -32.71 2.87
CA GLU A 82 -0.23 -33.40 3.81
C GLU A 82 1.17 -32.78 3.85
N LEU A 83 1.66 -32.56 5.06
CA LEU A 83 3.03 -32.18 5.41
C LEU A 83 3.57 -33.21 6.42
N GLU A 84 4.86 -33.14 6.76
CA GLU A 84 5.52 -34.15 7.60
C GLU A 84 4.85 -34.38 8.97
N ILE A 85 4.20 -33.35 9.52
CA ILE A 85 3.65 -33.35 10.87
C ILE A 85 2.11 -33.48 10.94
N GLY A 86 1.41 -33.47 9.80
CA GLY A 86 -0.05 -33.46 9.72
C GLY A 86 -0.55 -32.86 8.42
N SER A 87 -1.80 -32.41 8.37
CA SER A 87 -2.38 -31.81 7.16
C SER A 87 -3.05 -30.46 7.43
N PHE A 88 -3.33 -29.70 6.38
CA PHE A 88 -4.19 -28.53 6.47
C PHE A 88 -5.19 -28.47 5.33
N SER A 89 -6.29 -27.74 5.56
CA SER A 89 -7.28 -27.38 4.53
C SER A 89 -7.56 -25.88 4.58
N VAL A 90 -7.92 -25.28 3.44
CA VAL A 90 -8.17 -23.83 3.31
C VAL A 90 -9.51 -23.55 2.65
N THR A 91 -10.26 -22.60 3.19
CA THR A 91 -11.45 -22.00 2.58
C THR A 91 -11.25 -20.51 2.43
N ILE A 92 -11.57 -19.97 1.26
CA ILE A 92 -11.56 -18.55 0.95
C ILE A 92 -13.01 -18.08 0.86
N ASP A 93 -13.44 -17.25 1.80
CA ASP A 93 -14.80 -16.75 1.91
C ASP A 93 -14.86 -15.27 1.50
N PRO A 94 -15.33 -14.94 0.28
CA PRO A 94 -15.49 -13.56 -0.14
C PRO A 94 -16.58 -12.85 0.67
N TYR A 95 -16.34 -11.60 1.06
CA TYR A 95 -17.36 -10.83 1.78
C TYR A 95 -18.60 -10.55 0.92
N ASP A 96 -19.79 -10.61 1.53
CA ASP A 96 -21.09 -10.39 0.87
C ASP A 96 -21.22 -9.04 0.15
N ASN A 97 -20.46 -8.03 0.57
CA ASN A 97 -20.48 -6.70 -0.03
C ASN A 97 -19.51 -6.53 -1.21
N ASN A 98 -18.67 -7.53 -1.52
CA ASN A 98 -17.76 -7.47 -2.68
C ASN A 98 -18.45 -7.12 -4.00
N PRO A 99 -19.65 -7.64 -4.34
CA PRO A 99 -20.31 -7.26 -5.59
C PRO A 99 -20.68 -5.77 -5.70
N GLN A 100 -20.67 -5.03 -4.60
CA GLN A 100 -20.96 -3.59 -4.54
C GLN A 100 -19.71 -2.76 -4.18
N SER A 101 -18.58 -3.41 -3.93
CA SER A 101 -17.31 -2.79 -3.57
C SER A 101 -16.35 -2.90 -4.75
N TYR A 102 -15.57 -1.87 -5.01
CA TYR A 102 -14.47 -1.98 -5.97
C TYR A 102 -13.20 -2.59 -5.33
N LEU A 103 -13.13 -2.64 -3.99
CA LEU A 103 -12.09 -3.33 -3.25
C LEU A 103 -12.67 -4.57 -2.59
N ASN A 104 -12.29 -5.73 -3.12
CA ASN A 104 -12.78 -6.99 -2.59
C ASN A 104 -12.08 -7.35 -1.29
N ARG A 105 -12.85 -7.93 -0.36
CA ARG A 105 -12.38 -8.48 0.91
C ARG A 105 -12.63 -9.98 0.94
N TYR A 106 -11.69 -10.69 1.57
CA TYR A 106 -11.74 -12.14 1.66
C TYR A 106 -11.38 -12.55 3.08
N ARG A 107 -12.10 -13.54 3.59
CA ARG A 107 -11.77 -14.25 4.81
C ARG A 107 -11.10 -15.56 4.42
N ILE A 108 -9.82 -15.70 4.75
CA ILE A 108 -9.07 -16.94 4.57
C ILE A 108 -9.18 -17.73 5.87
N ILE A 109 -9.78 -18.91 5.80
CA ILE A 109 -9.95 -19.83 6.92
C ILE A 109 -9.05 -21.02 6.67
N SER A 110 -8.16 -21.34 7.60
CA SER A 110 -7.34 -22.55 7.51
C SER A 110 -7.50 -23.43 8.74
N THR A 111 -7.74 -24.72 8.50
CA THR A 111 -7.81 -25.75 9.52
C THR A 111 -6.59 -26.66 9.39
N GLY A 112 -5.72 -26.66 10.39
CA GLY A 112 -4.61 -27.60 10.54
C GLY A 112 -4.99 -28.79 11.42
N GLU A 113 -4.57 -29.99 11.06
CA GLU A 113 -4.90 -31.24 11.76
C GLU A 113 -3.67 -32.10 12.03
N VAL A 114 -3.54 -32.57 13.27
CA VAL A 114 -2.51 -33.52 13.71
C VAL A 114 -3.12 -34.55 14.65
N GLU A 115 -3.08 -35.84 14.30
CA GLU A 115 -3.56 -36.94 15.16
C GLU A 115 -5.00 -36.70 15.70
N GLY A 116 -5.88 -36.14 14.86
CA GLY A 116 -7.27 -35.80 15.20
C GLY A 116 -7.45 -34.52 16.03
N ILE A 117 -6.38 -33.80 16.35
CA ILE A 117 -6.45 -32.46 16.94
C ILE A 117 -6.47 -31.42 15.82
N GLN A 118 -7.51 -30.60 15.80
CA GLN A 118 -7.67 -29.53 14.82
C GLN A 118 -7.46 -28.15 15.46
N ARG A 119 -6.87 -27.24 14.70
CA ARG A 119 -6.80 -25.80 14.98
C ARG A 119 -7.25 -25.03 13.76
N GLU A 120 -8.06 -24.01 13.98
CA GLU A 120 -8.58 -23.16 12.92
C GLU A 120 -8.11 -21.72 13.13
N LEU A 121 -7.55 -21.14 12.08
CA LEU A 121 -7.17 -19.74 12.03
C LEU A 121 -7.95 -19.02 10.94
N THR A 122 -8.15 -17.73 11.17
CA THR A 122 -8.83 -16.84 10.22
C THR A 122 -7.98 -15.59 9.96
N LEU A 123 -7.87 -15.25 8.68
CA LEU A 123 -7.17 -14.08 8.18
C LEU A 123 -8.10 -13.31 7.24
N ASP A 124 -8.55 -12.13 7.65
CA ASP A 124 -9.30 -11.23 6.76
C ASP A 124 -8.31 -10.36 6.00
N VAL A 125 -8.43 -10.35 4.67
CA VAL A 125 -7.59 -9.57 3.76
C VAL A 125 -8.44 -8.68 2.85
N MET A 126 -7.86 -7.58 2.38
CA MET A 126 -8.48 -6.66 1.43
C MET A 126 -7.51 -6.40 0.29
N MET A 127 -8.03 -6.22 -0.93
CA MET A 127 -7.23 -5.74 -2.05
C MET A 127 -6.50 -4.46 -1.67
N ASP A 128 -5.20 -4.44 -1.93
CA ASP A 128 -4.36 -3.31 -1.66
C ASP A 128 -4.38 -2.30 -2.83
N ILE A 129 -4.11 -1.04 -2.53
CA ILE A 129 -4.22 0.06 -3.48
C ILE A 129 -3.02 0.97 -3.47
N PHE A 130 -2.68 1.51 -4.63
CA PHE A 130 -1.52 2.40 -4.75
C PHE A 130 -1.66 3.71 -3.97
N ALA A 131 -2.88 4.13 -3.62
CA ALA A 131 -3.11 5.31 -2.78
C ALA A 131 -2.52 5.16 -1.36
N ARG A 132 -2.07 3.96 -0.97
CA ARG A 132 -1.36 3.74 0.31
C ARG A 132 0.01 4.41 0.38
N TYR A 133 0.59 4.76 -0.77
CA TYR A 133 1.93 5.29 -0.87
C TYR A 133 1.89 6.82 -0.91
N ALA A 134 2.73 7.44 -0.08
CA ALA A 134 3.09 8.84 -0.25
C ALA A 134 3.88 9.02 -1.55
N TYR A 135 4.69 8.03 -1.87
CA TYR A 135 5.57 8.05 -3.00
C TYR A 135 5.80 6.63 -3.55
N PHE A 136 5.55 6.43 -4.84
CA PHE A 136 5.81 5.19 -5.55
C PHE A 136 6.42 5.44 -6.93
N THR A 137 7.46 4.68 -7.30
CA THR A 137 8.01 4.62 -8.67
C THR A 137 8.24 3.20 -9.17
N ASP A 138 8.00 2.97 -10.46
CA ASP A 138 8.52 1.77 -11.13
C ASP A 138 10.02 1.91 -11.46
N ASP A 139 10.46 3.11 -11.89
CA ASP A 139 11.86 3.44 -12.18
C ASP A 139 12.19 4.87 -11.70
N GLU A 140 13.27 5.00 -10.91
CA GLU A 140 13.78 6.29 -10.39
C GLU A 140 14.55 7.14 -11.43
N HIS A 141 14.51 6.76 -12.70
CA HIS A 141 15.04 7.55 -13.81
C HIS A 141 13.93 8.27 -14.58
N LEU A 142 14.22 9.50 -14.99
CA LEU A 142 13.49 10.16 -16.07
C LEU A 142 13.90 9.55 -17.40
N ARG A 143 12.92 9.22 -18.25
CA ARG A 143 13.19 8.90 -19.65
C ARG A 143 13.03 10.12 -20.53
N TRP A 144 14.15 10.63 -21.03
CA TRP A 144 14.16 11.72 -22.00
C TRP A 144 14.61 11.24 -23.37
N GLY A 145 13.64 10.86 -24.20
CA GLY A 145 13.88 10.27 -25.51
C GLY A 145 14.56 8.89 -25.40
N ARG A 146 15.86 8.83 -25.68
CA ARG A 146 16.67 7.60 -25.56
C ARG A 146 17.50 7.54 -24.28
N TRP A 147 17.51 8.62 -23.50
CA TRP A 147 18.31 8.74 -22.29
C TRP A 147 17.48 8.35 -21.08
N LYS A 148 18.12 7.64 -20.14
CA LYS A 148 17.63 7.49 -18.76
C LYS A 148 18.50 8.38 -17.88
N ILE A 149 17.87 9.29 -17.14
CA ILE A 149 18.55 10.31 -16.35
C ILE A 149 18.15 10.11 -14.89
N PRO A 150 19.10 9.90 -13.97
CA PRO A 150 18.77 9.75 -12.56
C PRO A 150 18.21 11.06 -12.01
N VAL A 151 17.14 10.96 -11.21
CA VAL A 151 16.57 12.13 -10.52
C VAL A 151 16.78 11.95 -9.03
N TRP A 152 17.46 12.92 -8.42
CA TRP A 152 17.97 12.81 -7.06
C TRP A 152 16.95 13.29 -6.02
N PHE A 153 16.89 12.58 -4.89
CA PHE A 153 16.47 13.16 -3.63
C PHE A 153 17.62 13.99 -3.07
N THR A 154 17.33 15.19 -2.60
CA THR A 154 18.31 16.19 -2.14
C THR A 154 18.13 16.47 -0.65
N GLY A 155 19.11 17.07 0.04
CA GLY A 155 19.04 17.32 1.48
C GLY A 155 17.85 18.18 1.95
N GLY A 156 17.22 18.93 1.05
CA GLY A 156 15.99 19.67 1.34
C GLY A 156 14.70 18.87 1.18
N ASP A 157 14.76 17.63 0.69
CA ASP A 157 13.58 16.81 0.44
C ASP A 157 13.12 16.12 1.72
N HIS A 158 11.82 16.24 1.99
CA HIS A 158 11.14 15.58 3.10
C HIS A 158 9.91 14.84 2.60
N ILE A 159 9.89 13.52 2.81
CA ILE A 159 8.76 12.65 2.48
C ILE A 159 8.18 12.09 3.77
N ASN A 160 6.96 12.52 4.08
CA ASN A 160 6.25 12.06 5.26
C ASN A 160 5.25 10.96 4.87
N GLY A 161 5.71 9.71 4.71
CA GLY A 161 4.84 8.55 4.52
C GLY A 161 5.47 7.38 3.77
N PRO A 162 4.71 6.28 3.53
CA PRO A 162 5.23 5.07 2.89
C PRO A 162 5.79 5.37 1.50
N THR A 163 7.03 4.92 1.27
CA THR A 163 7.79 5.16 0.04
C THR A 163 8.24 3.82 -0.52
N GLN A 164 7.97 3.56 -1.81
CA GLN A 164 8.49 2.38 -2.46
C GLN A 164 8.98 2.68 -3.88
N THR A 165 10.08 2.06 -4.28
CA THR A 165 10.50 2.03 -5.68
C THR A 165 10.77 0.59 -6.12
N ASN A 166 10.37 0.24 -7.35
CA ASN A 166 10.77 -1.02 -7.98
C ASN A 166 12.20 -0.96 -8.57
N SER A 167 12.93 0.14 -8.35
CA SER A 167 14.36 0.27 -8.65
C SER A 167 15.15 0.54 -7.35
N HIS A 168 16.23 1.30 -7.47
CA HIS A 168 17.00 1.90 -6.38
C HIS A 168 16.74 3.41 -6.27
N LEU A 169 17.01 3.98 -5.09
CA LEU A 169 16.96 5.44 -4.87
C LEU A 169 18.28 6.12 -5.27
N HIS A 170 18.18 7.39 -5.68
CA HIS A 170 19.30 8.29 -5.92
C HIS A 170 19.32 9.37 -4.83
N ILE A 171 20.38 9.42 -4.03
CA ILE A 171 20.52 10.27 -2.84
C ILE A 171 21.64 11.29 -3.03
N TYR A 172 21.35 12.56 -2.74
CA TYR A 172 22.28 13.68 -2.67
C TYR A 172 22.09 14.36 -1.31
N GLU A 173 23.15 14.52 -0.53
CA GLU A 173 23.10 15.01 0.87
C GLU A 173 22.18 14.16 1.77
N ASP A 174 21.37 14.81 2.62
CA ASP A 174 20.69 14.18 3.76
C ASP A 174 19.14 14.32 3.67
N PRO A 175 18.46 13.73 2.66
CA PRO A 175 17.00 13.76 2.59
C PRO A 175 16.38 12.99 3.77
N VAL A 176 15.15 13.35 4.12
CA VAL A 176 14.42 12.75 5.25
C VAL A 176 13.19 11.98 4.78
N PHE A 177 13.09 10.72 5.22
CA PHE A 177 11.95 9.84 5.02
C PHE A 177 11.37 9.44 6.38
N ASP A 178 10.14 9.89 6.68
CA ASP A 178 9.50 9.59 7.96
C ASP A 178 8.77 8.23 7.99
N GLY A 179 8.36 7.75 6.82
CA GLY A 179 7.67 6.47 6.66
C GLY A 179 8.63 5.33 6.34
N GLU A 180 8.07 4.12 6.27
CA GLU A 180 8.79 2.94 5.76
C GLU A 180 9.24 3.18 4.31
N VAL A 181 10.49 2.84 4.02
CA VAL A 181 11.07 2.91 2.67
C VAL A 181 11.36 1.51 2.16
N LYS A 182 10.92 1.20 0.94
CA LYS A 182 11.17 -0.09 0.28
C LYS A 182 11.81 0.11 -1.09
N THR A 183 12.80 -0.71 -1.42
CA THR A 183 13.40 -0.75 -2.75
C THR A 183 13.48 -2.19 -3.25
N ALA A 184 13.22 -2.42 -4.54
CA ALA A 184 13.39 -3.74 -5.12
C ALA A 184 14.86 -4.09 -5.36
N ASP A 185 15.70 -3.09 -5.63
CA ASP A 185 17.15 -3.29 -5.68
C ASP A 185 17.74 -3.40 -4.27
N ASP A 186 18.89 -4.08 -4.16
CA ASP A 186 19.63 -4.29 -2.91
C ASP A 186 20.68 -3.19 -2.62
N PHE A 187 20.64 -2.09 -3.37
CA PHE A 187 21.55 -0.95 -3.27
C PHE A 187 20.86 0.39 -3.53
N MET A 188 21.55 1.49 -3.20
CA MET A 188 21.20 2.86 -3.58
C MET A 188 22.39 3.58 -4.17
N TYR A 189 22.14 4.62 -4.97
CA TYR A 189 23.17 5.53 -5.46
C TYR A 189 23.27 6.76 -4.58
N TYR A 190 24.50 7.18 -4.31
CA TYR A 190 24.83 8.38 -3.56
C TYR A 190 25.75 9.28 -4.40
N TYR A 191 25.61 10.59 -4.25
CA TYR A 191 26.40 11.59 -4.98
C TYR A 191 27.35 12.31 -4.02
N HIS A 192 28.55 11.76 -3.88
CA HIS A 192 29.59 12.23 -2.96
C HIS A 192 30.45 13.31 -3.61
N ASP A 193 30.19 14.58 -3.32
CA ASP A 193 31.05 15.71 -3.70
C ASP A 193 31.49 15.69 -5.19
N GLY A 194 30.62 15.24 -6.10
CA GLY A 194 30.90 15.13 -7.53
C GLY A 194 31.08 13.72 -8.08
N TYR A 195 31.04 12.68 -7.24
CA TYR A 195 31.22 11.28 -7.65
C TYR A 195 30.00 10.42 -7.28
N ILE A 196 29.56 9.55 -8.20
CA ILE A 196 28.44 8.64 -7.99
C ILE A 196 28.95 7.28 -7.51
N TYR A 197 28.41 6.78 -6.40
CA TYR A 197 28.74 5.46 -5.85
C TYR A 197 27.48 4.66 -5.50
N SER A 198 27.52 3.34 -5.68
CA SER A 198 26.46 2.42 -5.23
C SER A 198 26.87 1.70 -3.94
N TYR A 199 26.04 1.80 -2.91
CA TYR A 199 26.23 1.11 -1.64
C TYR A 199 24.89 0.67 -1.04
N PRO A 200 24.87 -0.36 -0.18
CA PRO A 200 23.75 -0.58 0.73
C PRO A 200 23.55 0.61 1.70
N PRO A 201 22.34 0.82 2.26
CA PRO A 201 22.08 1.79 3.31
C PRO A 201 22.98 1.61 4.54
N GLY A 202 23.43 2.73 5.12
CA GLY A 202 24.24 2.73 6.36
C GLY A 202 25.73 2.46 6.17
N PHE A 203 26.21 2.33 4.92
CA PHE A 203 27.64 2.46 4.64
C PHE A 203 28.08 3.91 4.92
N PRO A 204 29.29 4.14 5.49
CA PRO A 204 29.77 5.49 5.76
C PRO A 204 29.98 6.23 4.43
N THR A 205 29.05 7.11 4.13
CA THR A 205 28.98 7.98 2.96
C THR A 205 29.02 9.44 3.41
N THR A 206 29.35 10.37 2.51
CA THR A 206 29.21 11.82 2.78
C THR A 206 27.74 12.26 2.78
N ASP A 207 26.89 11.50 2.09
CA ASP A 207 25.44 11.67 2.02
C ASP A 207 24.77 10.70 3.01
N ASN A 208 24.07 11.19 4.03
CA ASN A 208 23.50 10.38 5.11
C ASN A 208 21.98 10.57 5.18
N PRO A 209 21.18 9.90 4.32
CA PRO A 209 19.74 10.01 4.33
C PRO A 209 19.15 9.47 5.65
N HIS A 210 18.09 10.12 6.13
CA HIS A 210 17.41 9.75 7.36
C HIS A 210 16.19 8.86 7.05
N PHE A 211 16.27 7.57 7.38
CA PHE A 211 15.15 6.62 7.29
C PHE A 211 14.55 6.37 8.69
N ASN A 212 13.60 7.20 9.11
CA ASN A 212 13.12 7.20 10.50
C ASN A 212 12.38 5.91 10.90
N GLN A 213 11.74 5.22 9.95
CA GLN A 213 11.11 3.90 10.16
C GLN A 213 11.92 2.75 9.54
N GLY A 214 13.15 3.03 9.11
CA GLY A 214 14.01 2.05 8.44
C GLY A 214 13.72 1.91 6.94
N ILE A 215 14.58 1.12 6.31
CA ILE A 215 14.55 0.81 4.88
C ILE A 215 14.63 -0.70 4.69
N ILE A 216 13.84 -1.23 3.76
CA ILE A 216 13.85 -2.62 3.32
C ILE A 216 14.35 -2.64 1.88
N LEU A 217 15.33 -3.49 1.63
CA LEU A 217 15.94 -3.69 0.32
C LEU A 217 15.57 -5.07 -0.22
N GLY A 218 15.59 -5.24 -1.54
CA GLY A 218 15.23 -6.52 -2.16
C GLY A 218 13.75 -6.87 -2.00
N GLU A 219 12.88 -5.86 -1.85
CA GLU A 219 11.43 -6.05 -1.79
C GLU A 219 10.89 -6.53 -3.15
N ASP A 220 9.80 -7.30 -3.13
CA ASP A 220 9.10 -7.68 -4.36
C ASP A 220 8.60 -6.46 -5.16
N VAL A 221 8.73 -6.54 -6.48
CA VAL A 221 8.28 -5.54 -7.44
C VAL A 221 6.76 -5.47 -7.47
N LEU A 222 6.20 -4.27 -7.35
CA LEU A 222 4.77 -4.01 -7.50
C LEU A 222 4.45 -3.56 -8.93
N ASN A 223 3.76 -4.40 -9.69
CA ASN A 223 3.44 -4.08 -11.07
C ASN A 223 2.37 -2.99 -11.18
N MET A 224 2.69 -1.87 -11.81
CA MET A 224 1.70 -0.84 -12.11
C MET A 224 0.71 -1.30 -13.19
N PRO A 225 -0.58 -0.93 -13.09
CA PRO A 225 -1.54 -1.22 -14.13
C PRO A 225 -1.25 -0.39 -15.38
N SER A 226 -1.52 -0.93 -16.57
CA SER A 226 -1.29 -0.18 -17.83
C SER A 226 -2.42 0.79 -18.18
N LYS A 227 -3.58 0.69 -17.51
CA LYS A 227 -4.81 1.45 -17.80
C LYS A 227 -5.62 1.63 -16.53
N ALA A 228 -6.40 2.72 -16.48
CA ALA A 228 -7.36 2.97 -15.41
C ALA A 228 -8.72 2.33 -15.72
N LEU A 229 -8.75 0.99 -15.87
CA LEU A 229 -9.91 0.27 -16.39
C LEU A 229 -11.15 0.42 -15.49
N ASP A 230 -10.97 0.30 -14.18
CA ASP A 230 -12.08 0.38 -13.22
C ASP A 230 -12.71 1.77 -13.22
N LEU A 231 -11.89 2.82 -13.17
CA LEU A 231 -12.34 4.20 -13.26
C LEU A 231 -13.06 4.49 -14.58
N ARG A 232 -12.50 4.03 -15.71
CA ARG A 232 -13.13 4.20 -17.03
C ARG A 232 -14.50 3.52 -17.09
N THR A 233 -14.60 2.31 -16.55
CA THR A 233 -15.83 1.53 -16.52
C THR A 233 -16.87 2.23 -15.64
N ALA A 234 -16.48 2.69 -14.45
CA ALA A 234 -17.36 3.43 -13.54
C ALA A 234 -17.82 4.78 -14.12
N ALA A 235 -16.96 5.48 -14.87
CA ALA A 235 -17.32 6.74 -15.53
C ALA A 235 -18.41 6.53 -16.60
N VAL A 236 -18.41 5.39 -17.30
CA VAL A 236 -19.47 5.02 -18.24
C VAL A 236 -20.74 4.54 -17.50
N HIS A 237 -20.56 3.84 -16.38
CA HIS A 237 -21.65 3.22 -15.60
C HIS A 237 -21.93 3.97 -14.30
N GLY A 238 -22.56 5.14 -14.41
CA GLY A 238 -23.01 5.93 -13.25
C GLY A 238 -22.10 7.10 -12.87
N GLY A 239 -21.03 7.32 -13.63
CA GLY A 239 -20.14 8.47 -13.51
C GLY A 239 -20.29 9.45 -14.67
N LEU A 240 -19.23 10.22 -14.93
CA LEU A 240 -19.15 11.18 -16.04
C LEU A 240 -18.05 10.77 -17.03
N HIS A 241 -18.47 10.31 -18.21
CA HIS A 241 -17.58 10.03 -19.33
C HIS A 241 -17.62 11.18 -20.37
N LEU A 242 -16.45 11.68 -20.74
CA LEU A 242 -16.27 12.77 -21.70
C LEU A 242 -15.28 12.39 -22.80
N GLU A 243 -15.33 13.10 -23.91
CA GLU A 243 -14.39 12.93 -25.02
C GLU A 243 -13.70 14.25 -25.37
N GLY A 244 -12.44 14.16 -25.77
CA GLY A 244 -11.62 15.32 -26.13
C GLY A 244 -11.13 16.15 -24.94
N ASN A 245 -10.35 17.19 -25.23
CA ASN A 245 -9.74 18.03 -24.19
C ASN A 245 -10.82 18.63 -23.28
N THR A 246 -10.56 18.56 -21.98
CA THR A 246 -11.52 18.97 -20.95
C THR A 246 -10.80 19.83 -19.92
N THR A 247 -11.35 21.01 -19.64
CA THR A 247 -10.90 21.84 -18.50
C THR A 247 -11.91 21.70 -17.38
N ILE A 248 -11.42 21.48 -16.16
CA ILE A 248 -12.21 21.25 -14.95
C ILE A 248 -11.75 22.22 -13.88
N VAL A 249 -12.68 23.03 -13.38
CA VAL A 249 -12.47 23.86 -12.19
C VAL A 249 -13.34 23.33 -11.06
N LEU A 250 -12.72 22.75 -10.04
CA LEU A 250 -13.38 22.22 -8.86
C LEU A 250 -13.91 23.36 -7.98
N LYS A 251 -15.13 23.17 -7.43
CA LYS A 251 -15.81 24.13 -6.57
C LYS A 251 -16.04 23.57 -5.16
N ASP A 252 -15.96 24.46 -4.18
CA ASP A 252 -16.10 24.18 -2.74
C ASP A 252 -17.54 23.85 -2.31
N ASP A 253 -18.50 23.92 -3.23
CA ASP A 253 -19.91 23.57 -3.04
C ASP A 253 -20.28 22.16 -3.55
N GLY A 254 -19.29 21.39 -4.03
CA GLY A 254 -19.50 20.03 -4.55
C GLY A 254 -19.91 19.99 -6.02
N THR A 255 -19.59 21.05 -6.78
CA THR A 255 -19.73 21.08 -8.24
C THR A 255 -18.40 21.32 -8.95
N MET A 256 -18.45 21.34 -10.28
CA MET A 256 -17.32 21.58 -11.17
C MET A 256 -17.78 22.48 -12.32
N LEU A 257 -16.95 23.43 -12.73
CA LEU A 257 -17.12 24.11 -14.01
C LEU A 257 -16.34 23.35 -15.08
N ILE A 258 -17.03 22.88 -16.11
CA ILE A 258 -16.45 22.06 -17.17
C ILE A 258 -16.52 22.79 -18.51
N THR A 259 -15.36 22.91 -19.17
CA THR A 259 -15.26 23.32 -20.57
C THR A 259 -14.87 22.12 -21.42
N ASN A 260 -15.73 21.74 -22.36
CA ASN A 260 -15.52 20.61 -23.26
C ASN A 260 -16.20 20.87 -24.62
N ALA A 261 -15.39 20.97 -25.68
CA ALA A 261 -15.86 21.31 -27.02
C ALA A 261 -16.77 20.22 -27.64
N GLN A 262 -16.55 18.94 -27.33
CA GLN A 262 -17.35 17.83 -27.88
C GLN A 262 -18.77 17.83 -27.31
N LYS A 263 -18.95 18.29 -26.07
CA LYS A 263 -20.26 18.52 -25.45
C LYS A 263 -20.86 19.89 -25.76
N GLY A 264 -20.08 20.82 -26.31
CA GLY A 264 -20.47 22.23 -26.46
C GLY A 264 -20.55 22.98 -25.14
N TRP A 265 -19.86 22.50 -24.10
CA TRP A 265 -19.83 23.09 -22.77
C TRP A 265 -18.72 24.14 -22.65
N ASN A 266 -19.06 25.28 -22.07
CA ASN A 266 -18.12 26.35 -21.73
C ASN A 266 -18.43 26.80 -20.31
N GLU A 267 -17.56 26.42 -19.37
CA GLU A 267 -17.76 26.61 -17.93
C GLU A 267 -19.14 26.12 -17.43
N GLU A 268 -19.61 25.00 -17.99
CA GLU A 268 -20.88 24.41 -17.60
C GLU A 268 -20.79 23.90 -16.16
N ASN A 269 -21.75 24.26 -15.31
CA ASN A 269 -21.76 23.86 -13.91
C ASN A 269 -22.38 22.47 -13.74
N ILE A 270 -21.55 21.50 -13.34
CA ILE A 270 -21.91 20.08 -13.22
C ILE A 270 -21.63 19.62 -11.79
N SER A 271 -22.60 19.00 -11.13
CA SER A 271 -22.39 18.36 -9.83
C SER A 271 -21.39 17.20 -9.92
N LEU A 272 -20.68 16.90 -8.82
CA LEU A 272 -19.86 15.70 -8.78
C LEU A 272 -20.68 14.44 -9.13
N PRO A 273 -20.15 13.51 -9.94
CA PRO A 273 -20.84 12.26 -10.24
C PRO A 273 -21.12 11.49 -8.95
N SER A 274 -22.30 10.86 -8.82
CA SER A 274 -22.70 10.21 -7.56
C SER A 274 -21.80 9.05 -7.15
N ASN A 275 -21.16 8.38 -8.12
CA ASN A 275 -20.17 7.35 -7.85
C ASN A 275 -18.73 7.91 -7.75
N GLY A 276 -18.53 9.21 -7.96
CA GLY A 276 -17.22 9.86 -7.92
C GLY A 276 -16.29 9.53 -9.09
N ALA A 277 -16.78 8.95 -10.19
CA ALA A 277 -15.96 8.60 -11.34
C ALA A 277 -16.10 9.62 -12.49
N LEU A 278 -14.99 10.23 -12.92
CA LEU A 278 -14.90 11.03 -14.14
C LEU A 278 -13.77 10.51 -15.03
N PHE A 279 -14.06 10.24 -16.31
CA PHE A 279 -13.03 9.81 -17.25
C PHE A 279 -13.13 10.52 -18.60
N VAL A 280 -12.00 10.99 -19.11
CA VAL A 280 -11.87 11.66 -20.41
C VAL A 280 -11.16 10.75 -21.42
N THR A 281 -11.82 10.45 -22.54
CA THR A 281 -11.22 9.69 -23.64
C THR A 281 -10.75 10.64 -24.75
N GLY A 282 -9.50 10.46 -25.19
CA GLY A 282 -8.98 11.11 -26.39
C GLY A 282 -8.53 12.56 -26.20
N GLY A 283 -8.42 13.05 -24.97
CA GLY A 283 -7.94 14.41 -24.70
C GLY A 283 -7.33 14.60 -23.33
N ASN A 284 -6.58 15.67 -23.18
CA ASN A 284 -5.95 16.06 -21.92
C ASN A 284 -6.99 16.65 -20.96
N VAL A 285 -6.73 16.50 -19.66
CA VAL A 285 -7.52 17.14 -18.60
C VAL A 285 -6.72 18.29 -18.02
N TYR A 286 -7.28 19.49 -17.98
CA TYR A 286 -6.67 20.66 -17.34
C TYR A 286 -7.43 20.94 -16.05
N ILE A 287 -6.76 20.97 -14.90
CA ILE A 287 -7.45 20.94 -13.61
C ILE A 287 -6.89 21.93 -12.59
N LYS A 288 -7.80 22.54 -11.82
CA LYS A 288 -7.55 23.34 -10.62
C LYS A 288 -8.80 23.44 -9.72
N GLY A 289 -8.66 24.05 -8.55
CA GLY A 289 -9.76 24.54 -7.75
C GLY A 289 -9.85 23.87 -6.38
N ILE A 290 -11.04 23.89 -5.79
CA ILE A 290 -11.27 23.38 -4.44
C ILE A 290 -12.30 22.24 -4.53
N LEU A 291 -11.96 21.05 -4.06
CA LEU A 291 -12.85 19.90 -4.06
C LEU A 291 -13.64 19.80 -2.76
N LYS A 292 -14.96 19.68 -2.85
CA LYS A 292 -15.82 19.19 -1.77
C LYS A 292 -16.45 17.84 -2.15
N GLY A 293 -16.09 16.77 -1.44
CA GLY A 293 -16.55 15.40 -1.73
C GLY A 293 -15.46 14.48 -2.28
N GLN A 294 -15.89 13.34 -2.83
CA GLN A 294 -14.99 12.27 -3.30
C GLN A 294 -15.03 12.20 -4.82
N LEU A 295 -13.86 12.23 -5.46
CA LEU A 295 -13.75 12.22 -6.91
C LEU A 295 -12.47 11.53 -7.37
N SER A 296 -12.56 10.78 -8.45
CA SER A 296 -11.43 10.34 -9.24
C SER A 296 -11.59 10.83 -10.68
N ILE A 297 -10.58 11.51 -11.19
CA ILE A 297 -10.50 11.99 -12.56
C ILE A 297 -9.43 11.22 -13.29
N GLY A 298 -9.78 10.63 -14.42
CA GLY A 298 -8.86 9.91 -15.27
C GLY A 298 -8.89 10.35 -16.73
N THR A 299 -7.80 10.10 -17.44
CA THR A 299 -7.73 10.24 -18.89
C THR A 299 -6.77 9.23 -19.51
N ASN A 300 -7.01 8.85 -20.76
CA ASN A 300 -6.04 8.08 -21.54
C ASN A 300 -4.90 8.93 -22.14
N LYS A 301 -4.83 10.21 -21.76
CA LYS A 301 -3.78 11.16 -22.13
C LYS A 301 -3.15 11.77 -20.87
N ASP A 302 -2.81 13.05 -20.91
CA ASP A 302 -2.12 13.75 -19.84
C ASP A 302 -3.13 14.48 -18.94
N ILE A 303 -2.85 14.53 -17.65
CA ILE A 303 -3.49 15.48 -16.73
C ILE A 303 -2.53 16.66 -16.56
N VAL A 304 -3.03 17.88 -16.73
CA VAL A 304 -2.28 19.13 -16.60
C VAL A 304 -2.82 19.91 -15.41
N ILE A 305 -1.98 20.07 -14.38
CA ILE A 305 -2.29 20.85 -13.18
C ILE A 305 -1.89 22.28 -13.44
N ILE A 306 -2.88 23.17 -13.50
CA ILE A 306 -2.69 24.57 -13.94
C ILE A 306 -2.58 25.55 -12.76
N ASP A 307 -3.07 25.18 -11.58
CA ASP A 307 -3.14 26.01 -10.37
C ASP A 307 -3.36 25.08 -9.16
N ASP A 308 -3.52 25.67 -7.97
CA ASP A 308 -3.77 24.90 -6.73
C ASP A 308 -4.99 23.98 -6.86
N ILE A 309 -4.86 22.80 -6.24
CA ILE A 309 -5.94 21.84 -6.06
C ILE A 309 -6.06 21.57 -4.57
N LEU A 310 -7.12 22.07 -3.94
CA LEU A 310 -7.28 21.98 -2.48
C LEU A 310 -8.51 21.15 -2.12
N TYR A 311 -8.54 20.62 -0.90
CA TYR A 311 -9.77 20.13 -0.29
C TYR A 311 -10.49 21.28 0.40
N ALA A 312 -11.81 21.35 0.25
CA ALA A 312 -12.64 22.34 0.94
C ALA A 312 -12.57 22.16 2.46
N ASP A 313 -12.48 20.90 2.92
CA ASP A 313 -12.25 20.52 4.30
C ASP A 313 -10.88 19.85 4.43
N ASP A 314 -9.87 20.63 4.81
CA ASP A 314 -8.48 20.19 4.87
C ASP A 314 -8.26 19.17 6.02
N PRO A 315 -7.78 17.95 5.72
CA PRO A 315 -7.62 16.90 6.72
C PRO A 315 -6.54 17.18 7.76
N ARG A 316 -5.60 18.11 7.50
CA ARG A 316 -4.62 18.55 8.50
C ARG A 316 -5.28 19.33 9.63
N ASN A 317 -6.39 20.00 9.34
CA ASN A 317 -7.18 20.76 10.29
C ASN A 317 -8.39 19.96 10.80
N ASN A 318 -8.98 19.13 9.95
CA ASN A 318 -10.11 18.27 10.26
C ASN A 318 -9.85 16.82 9.82
N PRO A 319 -9.27 15.97 10.68
CA PRO A 319 -9.01 14.56 10.36
C PRO A 319 -10.24 13.73 9.98
N GLN A 320 -11.46 14.24 10.19
CA GLN A 320 -12.72 13.59 9.80
C GLN A 320 -13.24 14.05 8.43
N SER A 321 -12.50 14.89 7.71
CA SER A 321 -12.83 15.27 6.35
C SER A 321 -13.12 14.04 5.50
N THR A 322 -14.07 14.16 4.58
CA THR A 322 -14.41 13.13 3.58
C THR A 322 -13.93 13.51 2.19
N ASP A 323 -13.25 14.64 2.03
CA ASP A 323 -12.82 15.15 0.74
C ASP A 323 -11.58 14.34 0.28
N THR A 324 -11.69 13.70 -0.88
CA THR A 324 -10.64 12.83 -1.45
C THR A 324 -10.59 12.94 -2.97
N LEU A 325 -9.40 13.13 -3.53
CA LEU A 325 -9.17 13.26 -4.97
C LEU A 325 -8.16 12.25 -5.49
N GLY A 326 -8.54 11.55 -6.56
CA GLY A 326 -7.65 10.70 -7.35
C GLY A 326 -7.41 11.31 -8.73
N LEU A 327 -6.16 11.45 -9.15
CA LEU A 327 -5.81 11.89 -10.51
C LEU A 327 -5.06 10.75 -11.21
N ILE A 328 -5.63 10.18 -12.27
CA ILE A 328 -5.04 9.01 -12.95
C ILE A 328 -4.88 9.28 -14.44
N ALA A 329 -3.64 9.55 -14.87
CA ALA A 329 -3.29 9.69 -16.27
C ALA A 329 -2.73 8.36 -16.80
N GLU A 330 -3.23 7.87 -17.95
CA GLU A 330 -2.58 6.75 -18.65
C GLU A 330 -1.26 7.16 -19.33
N LYS A 331 -0.90 8.44 -19.25
CA LYS A 331 0.38 9.01 -19.65
C LYS A 331 1.03 9.77 -18.48
N ASP A 332 1.24 11.07 -18.63
CA ASP A 332 1.89 11.96 -17.68
C ASP A 332 0.88 12.74 -16.83
N VAL A 333 1.31 13.08 -15.62
CA VAL A 333 0.70 14.18 -14.86
C VAL A 333 1.69 15.34 -14.88
N VAL A 334 1.31 16.43 -15.52
CA VAL A 334 2.19 17.56 -15.82
C VAL A 334 1.74 18.77 -15.00
N ILE A 335 2.66 19.38 -14.24
CA ILE A 335 2.45 20.72 -13.68
C ILE A 335 2.78 21.73 -14.77
N ASP A 336 1.82 22.61 -15.08
CA ASP A 336 2.00 23.69 -16.05
C ASP A 336 3.17 24.60 -15.64
N LYS A 337 4.02 24.98 -16.59
CA LYS A 337 5.17 25.86 -16.31
C LYS A 337 4.74 27.20 -15.70
N ASP A 338 3.55 27.69 -16.06
CA ASP A 338 2.96 28.96 -15.63
C ASP A 338 2.15 28.83 -14.34
N ALA A 339 2.14 27.66 -13.69
CA ALA A 339 1.54 27.46 -12.37
C ALA A 339 2.11 28.46 -11.32
N PRO A 340 1.45 28.68 -10.17
CA PRO A 340 1.89 29.65 -9.17
C PRO A 340 3.32 29.43 -8.62
N TYR A 341 3.87 30.44 -7.94
CA TYR A 341 5.23 30.35 -7.36
C TYR A 341 5.35 29.28 -6.27
N ASN A 342 4.33 29.15 -5.42
CA ASN A 342 4.11 28.02 -4.53
C ASN A 342 2.87 27.31 -5.01
N LEU A 343 2.90 25.99 -5.12
CA LEU A 343 1.79 25.19 -5.62
C LEU A 343 1.41 24.15 -4.57
N GLU A 344 0.13 24.02 -4.29
CA GLU A 344 -0.41 23.03 -3.36
C GLU A 344 -1.44 22.12 -4.04
N ILE A 345 -1.22 20.81 -3.92
CA ILE A 345 -2.04 19.78 -4.56
C ILE A 345 -2.49 18.77 -3.50
N HIS A 346 -3.79 18.68 -3.28
CA HIS A 346 -4.45 17.70 -2.44
C HIS A 346 -5.02 16.60 -3.32
N ALA A 347 -4.23 15.53 -3.54
CA ALA A 347 -4.65 14.38 -4.35
C ALA A 347 -3.72 13.18 -4.16
N SER A 348 -4.26 11.98 -4.38
CA SER A 348 -3.45 10.83 -4.79
C SER A 348 -3.31 10.87 -6.32
N ILE A 349 -2.08 10.98 -6.79
CA ILE A 349 -1.73 11.23 -8.19
C ILE A 349 -1.08 9.98 -8.77
N MET A 350 -1.51 9.57 -9.95
CA MET A 350 -1.02 8.40 -10.66
C MET A 350 -0.72 8.70 -12.13
N ALA A 351 0.55 8.57 -12.53
CA ALA A 351 1.01 8.62 -13.91
C ALA A 351 1.40 7.21 -14.37
N LEU A 352 0.51 6.53 -15.10
CA LEU A 352 0.71 5.13 -15.51
C LEU A 352 1.64 4.96 -16.71
N GLY A 353 1.69 5.97 -17.58
CA GLY A 353 2.43 5.85 -18.85
C GLY A 353 3.86 6.33 -18.76
N ASP A 354 4.12 7.31 -17.89
CA ASP A 354 5.42 7.97 -17.79
C ASP A 354 5.55 8.65 -16.41
N SER A 355 5.44 9.98 -16.29
CA SER A 355 5.95 10.70 -15.11
C SER A 355 4.99 11.69 -14.46
N PHE A 356 5.20 12.00 -13.17
CA PHE A 356 4.70 13.23 -12.55
C PHE A 356 5.79 14.32 -12.64
N VAL A 357 5.59 15.34 -13.48
CA VAL A 357 6.68 16.21 -13.95
C VAL A 357 6.28 17.68 -14.01
N VAL A 358 7.22 18.60 -13.83
CA VAL A 358 7.01 20.02 -14.16
C VAL A 358 7.33 20.24 -15.64
N GLU A 359 6.41 20.86 -16.37
CA GLU A 359 6.62 21.23 -17.77
C GLU A 359 7.88 22.10 -17.89
N ASN A 360 8.78 21.73 -18.81
CA ASN A 360 10.08 22.39 -18.98
C ASN A 360 10.85 22.56 -17.66
N TRP A 361 10.87 21.54 -16.80
CA TRP A 361 11.56 21.54 -15.50
C TRP A 361 12.99 22.10 -15.52
N TRP A 362 13.70 22.04 -16.65
CA TRP A 362 15.08 22.52 -16.83
C TRP A 362 15.20 24.00 -17.18
N GLN A 363 14.06 24.64 -17.43
CA GLN A 363 13.96 26.01 -17.88
C GLN A 363 13.24 26.84 -16.82
N GLY A 364 13.48 28.14 -16.88
CA GLY A 364 12.85 29.10 -15.97
C GLY A 364 13.56 29.21 -14.62
N PRO A 365 13.13 30.19 -13.80
CA PRO A 365 13.75 30.46 -12.52
C PRO A 365 13.43 29.37 -11.48
N PRO A 366 14.20 29.29 -10.38
CA PRO A 366 13.78 28.58 -9.18
C PRO A 366 12.42 29.11 -8.70
N LYS A 367 11.48 28.18 -8.43
CA LYS A 367 10.18 28.44 -7.82
C LYS A 367 10.24 28.17 -6.32
N GLY A 368 9.14 28.41 -5.62
CA GLY A 368 9.00 28.14 -4.20
C GLY A 368 8.87 26.64 -3.92
N THR A 369 7.82 26.27 -3.18
CA THR A 369 7.58 24.89 -2.75
C THR A 369 6.40 24.29 -3.48
N LEU A 370 6.56 23.03 -3.91
CA LEU A 370 5.49 22.16 -4.35
C LEU A 370 5.06 21.30 -3.16
N THR A 371 3.88 21.60 -2.61
CA THR A 371 3.28 20.82 -1.53
C THR A 371 2.29 19.83 -2.13
N VAL A 372 2.49 18.56 -1.85
CA VAL A 372 1.52 17.50 -2.20
C VAL A 372 1.01 16.88 -0.91
N LEU A 373 -0.30 16.96 -0.69
CA LEU A 373 -1.02 16.26 0.37
C LEU A 373 -1.75 15.07 -0.24
N GLY A 374 -1.18 13.87 -0.08
CA GLY A 374 -1.69 12.65 -0.70
C GLY A 374 -0.54 11.75 -1.14
N GLY A 375 -0.51 11.35 -2.40
CA GLY A 375 0.47 10.41 -2.92
C GLY A 375 0.92 10.73 -4.34
N ILE A 376 2.16 10.40 -4.67
CA ILE A 376 2.69 10.48 -6.04
C ILE A 376 3.08 9.07 -6.47
N ILE A 377 2.35 8.51 -7.41
CA ILE A 377 2.58 7.19 -7.99
C ILE A 377 2.89 7.38 -9.46
N GLN A 378 4.07 7.00 -9.89
CA GLN A 378 4.50 7.25 -11.27
C GLN A 378 5.30 6.06 -11.80
N LYS A 379 5.22 5.83 -13.10
CA LYS A 379 6.00 4.75 -13.71
C LYS A 379 7.46 5.14 -13.75
N GLU A 380 7.76 6.26 -14.37
CA GLU A 380 9.09 6.82 -14.43
C GLU A 380 9.14 8.09 -13.59
N ARG A 381 10.29 8.35 -12.98
CA ARG A 381 10.48 9.48 -12.08
C ARG A 381 10.53 10.79 -12.87
N GLY A 382 9.52 11.65 -12.66
CA GLY A 382 9.50 12.99 -13.22
C GLY A 382 10.21 14.01 -12.33
N PRO A 383 11.11 14.85 -12.87
CA PRO A 383 11.70 15.95 -12.13
C PRO A 383 10.75 17.13 -11.99
N VAL A 384 10.82 17.79 -10.84
CA VAL A 384 10.06 19.03 -10.56
C VAL A 384 10.95 20.27 -10.52
N GLY A 385 12.22 20.12 -10.91
CA GLY A 385 13.23 21.17 -10.91
C GLY A 385 14.63 20.61 -11.14
N THR A 386 15.62 21.49 -11.10
CA THR A 386 17.05 21.13 -11.19
C THR A 386 17.86 21.79 -10.09
N PHE A 387 19.05 21.23 -9.85
CA PHE A 387 20.03 21.80 -8.95
C PHE A 387 21.45 21.61 -9.52
N ASN A 388 22.39 22.38 -9.01
CA ASN A 388 23.80 22.22 -9.31
C ASN A 388 24.39 21.10 -8.43
N GLY A 389 24.79 19.98 -9.04
CA GLY A 389 25.34 18.84 -8.31
C GLY A 389 26.60 19.14 -7.48
N SER A 390 27.36 20.19 -7.80
CA SER A 390 28.56 20.58 -7.05
C SER A 390 28.27 21.53 -5.88
N THR A 391 27.16 22.25 -5.89
CA THR A 391 26.87 23.29 -4.87
C THR A 391 25.56 23.10 -4.12
N GLY A 392 24.70 22.16 -4.56
CA GLY A 392 23.34 21.97 -4.04
C GLY A 392 22.36 23.08 -4.42
N GLU A 393 22.82 24.12 -5.15
CA GLU A 393 22.01 25.29 -5.46
C GLU A 393 20.88 24.92 -6.44
N LYS A 394 19.64 25.19 -6.06
CA LYS A 394 18.46 25.03 -6.92
C LYS A 394 18.55 25.98 -8.12
N LEU A 395 18.47 25.44 -9.32
CA LEU A 395 18.60 26.18 -10.59
C LEU A 395 17.24 26.45 -11.26
N SER A 396 16.25 25.56 -11.06
CA SER A 396 14.90 25.71 -11.64
C SER A 396 13.87 24.89 -10.87
N GLY A 397 12.58 25.20 -11.06
CA GLY A 397 11.47 24.42 -10.53
C GLY A 397 11.30 24.51 -9.00
N TYR A 398 10.57 23.57 -8.40
CA TYR A 398 10.13 23.64 -7.01
C TYR A 398 11.03 22.84 -6.06
N SER A 399 11.07 23.28 -4.80
CA SER A 399 11.44 22.42 -3.67
C SER A 399 10.28 21.48 -3.33
N LYS A 400 10.58 20.26 -2.87
CA LYS A 400 9.56 19.23 -2.62
C LYS A 400 9.10 19.25 -1.17
N ASN A 401 7.79 19.20 -0.96
CA ASN A 401 7.17 18.98 0.36
C ASN A 401 6.05 17.96 0.20
N TYR A 402 6.36 16.67 0.37
CA TYR A 402 5.42 15.59 0.12
C TYR A 402 4.90 15.03 1.44
N ILE A 403 3.63 15.32 1.72
CA ILE A 403 2.95 14.98 2.96
C ILE A 403 1.92 13.91 2.65
N TYR A 404 2.01 12.77 3.31
CA TYR A 404 1.04 11.71 3.11
C TYR A 404 -0.27 12.00 3.84
N ASP A 405 -1.38 11.80 3.12
CA ASP A 405 -2.70 11.79 3.73
C ASP A 405 -2.94 10.41 4.37
N THR A 406 -2.69 10.32 5.68
CA THR A 406 -2.82 9.06 6.44
C THR A 406 -4.21 8.43 6.38
N ARG A 407 -5.25 9.20 6.03
CA ARG A 407 -6.62 8.69 5.82
C ARG A 407 -6.69 7.68 4.67
N LEU A 408 -5.79 7.79 3.68
CA LEU A 408 -5.74 6.89 2.52
C LEU A 408 -5.44 5.43 2.94
N LEU A 409 -4.75 5.20 4.07
CA LEU A 409 -4.57 3.86 4.66
C LEU A 409 -5.85 3.31 5.30
N ASN A 410 -6.72 4.20 5.78
CA ASN A 410 -7.89 3.87 6.58
C ASN A 410 -9.18 3.89 5.75
N GLN A 411 -9.13 3.36 4.52
CA GLN A 411 -10.30 3.16 3.65
C GLN A 411 -10.98 4.46 3.16
N GLN A 412 -10.31 5.61 3.29
CA GLN A 412 -10.75 6.89 2.71
C GLN A 412 -9.90 7.24 1.48
N HIS A 413 -9.83 6.32 0.54
CA HIS A 413 -9.11 6.47 -0.72
C HIS A 413 -10.02 7.00 -1.85
N PRO A 414 -9.46 7.61 -2.90
CA PRO A 414 -10.26 8.06 -4.03
C PRO A 414 -11.04 6.89 -4.68
N PRO A 415 -12.29 7.12 -5.12
CA PRO A 415 -13.13 6.06 -5.67
C PRO A 415 -12.51 5.45 -6.94
N TYR A 416 -12.52 4.13 -7.07
CA TYR A 416 -11.96 3.42 -8.23
C TYR A 416 -10.46 3.70 -8.50
N TYR A 417 -9.70 4.06 -7.46
CA TYR A 417 -8.26 4.20 -7.57
C TYR A 417 -7.61 2.83 -7.83
N PRO A 418 -6.56 2.74 -8.67
CA PRO A 418 -6.04 1.43 -9.06
C PRO A 418 -5.43 0.63 -7.90
N SER A 419 -5.74 -0.67 -7.91
CA SER A 419 -5.19 -1.65 -6.97
C SER A 419 -3.74 -2.01 -7.30
N THR A 420 -2.99 -2.47 -6.31
CA THR A 420 -1.63 -3.03 -6.50
C THR A 420 -1.66 -4.45 -7.06
N GLY A 421 -2.84 -5.09 -7.08
CA GLY A 421 -2.99 -6.52 -7.37
C GLY A 421 -2.61 -7.42 -6.18
N ASP A 422 -2.14 -6.84 -5.08
CA ASP A 422 -1.84 -7.55 -3.84
C ASP A 422 -2.97 -7.39 -2.81
N TYR A 423 -2.80 -7.99 -1.63
CA TYR A 423 -3.73 -8.00 -0.52
C TYR A 423 -3.02 -7.60 0.77
N VAL A 424 -3.69 -6.76 1.55
CA VAL A 424 -3.26 -6.38 2.91
C VAL A 424 -4.09 -7.11 3.96
N VAL A 425 -3.44 -7.49 5.05
CA VAL A 425 -4.10 -8.09 6.21
C VAL A 425 -4.90 -7.03 6.95
N VAL A 426 -6.20 -7.29 7.15
CA VAL A 426 -7.12 -6.42 7.88
C VAL A 426 -7.35 -6.94 9.29
N LEU A 427 -7.45 -8.25 9.47
CA LEU A 427 -7.64 -8.89 10.78
C LEU A 427 -6.99 -10.28 10.80
N TRP A 428 -6.33 -10.61 11.89
CA TRP A 428 -5.91 -11.97 12.20
C TRP A 428 -6.60 -12.43 13.48
N LYS A 429 -7.12 -13.65 13.49
CA LYS A 429 -7.79 -14.23 14.66
C LYS A 429 -7.59 -15.74 14.73
N GLU A 430 -7.25 -16.21 15.92
CA GLU A 430 -7.35 -17.63 16.29
C GLU A 430 -8.79 -17.95 16.70
N ASN A 431 -9.40 -18.95 16.05
CA ASN A 431 -10.71 -19.45 16.46
C ASN A 431 -10.50 -20.53 17.54
N THR A 432 -11.07 -20.27 18.72
CA THR A 432 -10.88 -21.07 19.95
C THR A 432 -11.45 -22.47 19.89
#